data_AF-A0A1E2UNM7-F1
#
_entry.id   AF-A0A1E2UNM7-F1
#
_cell.length_a   1.000
_cell.length_b   1.000
_cell.length_c   1.000
_cell.angle_alpha   90.00
_cell.angle_beta   90.00
_cell.angle_gamma   90.00
#
_symmetry.space_group_name_H-M   'P 1'
#
loop_
_entity.id
_entity.type
_entity.pdbx_description
1 polymer ?
#
loop_
_entity_poly.entity_id
_entity_poly.type
_entity_poly.pdbx_seq_one_letter_code
_entity_poly.pdbx_strand_id
1 'polypeptide(L)'
;MIKQVLLLRISYWLAAVADFAVAILVWIPERMGVTETVYPMGLASAVILSWAVLLLMADRKPLERRWILIPTILVVALLAITRTLFSQDGAIEFSIVLLLFAIALIIFMAYSYYYAGKYQASN
;
A
#
# COMPACT_ATOMS: atom_id res chain seq x y z
N MET A 1 26.39 2.39 5.92
CA MET A 1 25.46 1.80 4.92
C MET A 1 24.59 0.78 5.63
N ILE A 2 23.38 0.47 5.15
CA ILE A 2 22.54 -0.70 5.52
C ILE A 2 21.18 -0.33 6.15
N LYS A 3 21.10 0.27 7.35
CA LYS A 3 19.81 0.38 8.06
C LYS A 3 18.75 1.25 7.36
N GLN A 4 19.13 2.42 6.84
CA GLN A 4 18.20 3.33 6.13
C GLN A 4 17.67 2.71 4.84
N VAL A 5 18.60 2.14 4.07
CA VAL A 5 18.27 1.46 2.81
C VAL A 5 17.36 0.29 3.11
N LEU A 6 17.68 -0.52 4.14
CA LEU A 6 16.88 -1.65 4.57
C LEU A 6 15.44 -1.25 4.92
N LEU A 7 15.24 -0.17 5.67
CA LEU A 7 13.89 0.33 6.00
C LEU A 7 13.08 0.68 4.75
N LEU A 8 13.68 1.39 3.79
CA LEU A 8 13.02 1.70 2.52
C LEU A 8 12.69 0.43 1.74
N ARG A 9 13.61 -0.53 1.66
CA ARG A 9 13.38 -1.82 0.99
C ARG A 9 12.22 -2.57 1.62
N ILE A 10 12.18 -2.67 2.95
CA ILE A 10 11.08 -3.30 3.67
C ILE A 10 9.77 -2.57 3.37
N SER A 11 9.77 -1.24 3.35
CA SER A 11 8.56 -0.46 3.02
C SER A 11 8.06 -0.76 1.60
N TYR A 12 8.95 -0.82 0.60
CA TYR A 12 8.56 -1.15 -0.79
C TYR A 12 8.04 -2.58 -0.91
N TRP A 13 8.74 -3.54 -0.31
CA TRP A 13 8.34 -4.94 -0.37
C TRP A 13 7.03 -5.20 0.35
N LEU A 14 6.84 -4.62 1.53
CA LEU A 14 5.64 -4.80 2.32
C LEU A 14 4.42 -4.19 1.60
N ALA A 15 4.58 -3.00 1.00
CA ALA A 15 3.55 -2.39 0.17
C ALA A 15 3.25 -3.24 -1.08
N ALA A 16 4.28 -3.70 -1.80
CA ALA A 16 4.11 -4.49 -3.01
C ALA A 16 3.39 -5.81 -2.73
N VAL A 17 3.75 -6.51 -1.65
CA VAL A 17 3.08 -7.76 -1.24
C VAL A 17 1.63 -7.51 -0.87
N ALA A 18 1.34 -6.42 -0.15
CA ALA A 18 -0.04 -6.04 0.17
C ALA A 18 -0.84 -5.73 -1.10
N ASP A 19 -0.27 -4.97 -2.05
CA ASP A 19 -0.92 -4.65 -3.32
C ASP A 19 -1.16 -5.90 -4.17
N PHE A 20 -0.21 -6.84 -4.26
CA PHE A 20 -0.43 -8.12 -4.94
C PHE A 20 -1.57 -8.91 -4.31
N ALA A 21 -1.61 -8.99 -2.98
CA ALA A 21 -2.69 -9.66 -2.28
C ALA A 21 -4.04 -9.00 -2.58
N VAL A 22 -4.13 -7.67 -2.51
CA VAL A 22 -5.37 -6.94 -2.82
C VAL A 22 -5.75 -7.11 -4.29
N ALA A 23 -4.81 -7.00 -5.23
CA ALA A 23 -5.08 -7.18 -6.66
C ALA A 23 -5.69 -8.55 -6.95
N ILE A 24 -5.28 -9.60 -6.24
CA ILE A 24 -5.88 -10.95 -6.33
C ILE A 24 -7.24 -11.00 -5.64
N LEU A 25 -7.34 -10.47 -4.41
CA LEU A 25 -8.59 -10.48 -3.63
C LEU A 25 -9.72 -9.71 -4.32
N VAL A 26 -9.40 -8.68 -5.09
CA VAL A 26 -10.37 -7.93 -5.92
C VAL A 26 -11.06 -8.82 -6.94
N TRP A 27 -10.48 -9.96 -7.34
CA TRP A 27 -11.15 -10.93 -8.21
C TRP A 27 -12.08 -11.90 -7.49
N ILE A 28 -12.24 -11.79 -6.17
CA ILE A 28 -13.14 -12.60 -5.36
C ILE A 28 -14.35 -11.73 -4.97
N PRO A 29 -15.50 -11.85 -5.68
CA PRO A 29 -16.67 -10.98 -5.48
C PRO A 29 -17.13 -10.90 -4.02
N GLU A 30 -17.14 -12.02 -3.30
CA GLU A 30 -17.58 -12.11 -1.91
C GLU A 30 -16.70 -11.27 -0.97
N ARG A 31 -15.44 -11.03 -1.34
CA ARG A 31 -14.52 -10.17 -0.58
C ARG A 31 -14.73 -8.68 -0.87
N MET A 32 -15.42 -8.35 -1.95
CA MET A 32 -15.73 -7.00 -2.40
C MET A 32 -17.18 -6.61 -2.13
N GLY A 33 -17.97 -7.46 -1.46
CA GLY A 33 -19.38 -7.19 -1.14
C GLY A 33 -20.31 -7.27 -2.35
N VAL A 34 -19.90 -8.00 -3.40
CA VAL A 34 -20.67 -8.18 -4.64
C VAL A 34 -20.80 -9.66 -4.99
N THR A 35 -21.81 -10.00 -5.80
CA THR A 35 -22.10 -11.40 -6.18
C THR A 35 -21.36 -11.86 -7.44
N GLU A 36 -20.88 -10.93 -8.25
CA GLU A 36 -20.21 -11.21 -9.52
C GLU A 36 -19.09 -10.20 -9.77
N THR A 37 -18.13 -10.59 -10.62
CA THR A 37 -17.05 -9.69 -11.01
C THR A 37 -17.59 -8.58 -11.90
N VAL A 38 -17.44 -7.33 -11.46
CA VAL A 38 -17.84 -6.16 -12.25
C VAL A 38 -16.62 -5.47 -12.87
N TYR A 39 -16.83 -4.76 -13.99
CA TYR A 39 -15.76 -4.07 -14.71
C TYR A 39 -14.84 -3.19 -13.84
N PRO A 40 -15.35 -2.38 -12.88
CA PRO A 40 -14.50 -1.60 -11.97
C PRO A 40 -13.52 -2.44 -11.13
N MET A 41 -13.85 -3.69 -10.80
CA MET A 41 -12.94 -4.60 -10.07
C MET A 41 -11.74 -4.96 -10.94
N GLY A 42 -11.96 -5.30 -12.21
CA GLY A 42 -10.88 -5.59 -13.15
C GLY A 42 -9.94 -4.40 -13.36
N LEU A 43 -10.51 -3.19 -13.49
CA LEU A 43 -9.74 -1.95 -13.58
C LEU A 43 -8.92 -1.69 -12.31
N ALA A 44 -9.54 -1.81 -11.13
CA ALA A 44 -8.85 -1.63 -9.86
C ALA A 44 -7.69 -2.63 -9.70
N SER A 45 -7.92 -3.90 -10.02
CA SER A 45 -6.89 -4.94 -9.96
C SER A 45 -5.71 -4.60 -10.88
N ALA A 46 -5.96 -4.17 -12.13
CA ALA A 46 -4.90 -3.80 -13.07
C ALA A 46 -4.06 -2.62 -12.57
N VAL A 47 -4.69 -1.60 -11.98
CA VAL A 47 -4.00 -0.43 -11.40
C VAL A 47 -3.16 -0.85 -10.19
N ILE A 48 -3.74 -1.62 -9.26
CA ILE A 48 -3.05 -2.06 -8.03
C ILE A 48 -1.87 -2.97 -8.37
N LEU A 49 -2.05 -3.91 -9.31
CA LEU A 49 -0.97 -4.79 -9.78
C LEU A 49 0.16 -3.99 -10.43
N SER A 50 -0.18 -2.99 -11.25
CA SER A 50 0.80 -2.09 -11.87
C SER A 50 1.58 -1.28 -10.83
N TRP A 51 0.89 -0.83 -9.77
CA TRP A 51 1.52 -0.13 -8.65
C TRP A 51 2.47 -1.04 -7.85
N ALA A 52 2.09 -2.30 -7.60
CA ALA A 52 2.94 -3.30 -6.98
C ALA A 52 4.25 -3.51 -7.76
N VAL A 53 4.17 -3.60 -9.09
CA VAL A 53 5.35 -3.71 -9.96
C VAL A 53 6.22 -2.45 -9.87
N LEU A 54 5.62 -1.26 -9.86
CA LEU A 54 6.34 0.01 -9.70
C LEU A 54 7.12 0.05 -8.37
N LEU A 55 6.53 -0.44 -7.28
CA LEU A 55 7.19 -0.55 -5.98
C LEU A 55 8.40 -1.50 -6.01
N LEU A 56 8.30 -2.64 -6.71
CA LEU A 56 9.45 -3.53 -6.92
C LEU A 56 10.54 -2.86 -7.77
N MET A 57 10.17 -2.03 -8.74
CA MET A 57 11.15 -1.25 -9.50
C MET A 57 11.80 -0.16 -8.64
N ALA A 58 11.07 0.44 -7.70
CA ALA A 58 11.60 1.43 -6.76
C ALA A 58 12.73 0.86 -5.88
N ASP A 59 12.62 -0.42 -5.51
CA ASP A 59 13.59 -1.14 -4.66
C ASP A 59 15.01 -1.21 -5.24
N ARG A 60 15.17 -1.13 -6.57
CA ARG A 60 16.50 -1.15 -7.23
C ARG A 60 17.36 0.04 -6.82
N LYS A 61 16.74 1.19 -6.55
CA LYS A 61 17.40 2.45 -6.17
C LYS A 61 16.61 3.18 -5.08
N PRO A 62 16.54 2.61 -3.86
CA PRO A 62 15.55 3.00 -2.87
C PRO A 62 15.77 4.42 -2.35
N LEU A 63 17.03 4.86 -2.21
CA LEU A 63 17.35 6.23 -1.77
C LEU A 63 16.97 7.28 -2.82
N GLU A 64 17.36 7.07 -4.09
CA GLU A 64 17.02 7.98 -5.20
C GLU A 64 15.50 8.08 -5.42
N ARG A 65 14.77 6.99 -5.12
CA ARG A 65 13.33 6.85 -5.38
C ARG A 65 12.47 6.92 -4.12
N ARG A 66 13.02 7.41 -3.00
CA ARG A 66 12.31 7.51 -1.71
C ARG A 66 10.97 8.26 -1.79
N TRP A 67 10.87 9.21 -2.71
CA TRP A 67 9.65 10.01 -2.92
C TRP A 67 8.44 9.16 -3.30
N ILE A 68 8.62 7.94 -3.85
CA ILE A 68 7.54 6.99 -4.18
C ILE A 68 6.76 6.55 -2.94
N LEU A 69 7.35 6.63 -1.73
CA LEU A 69 6.62 6.34 -0.50
C LEU A 69 5.49 7.35 -0.24
N ILE A 70 5.59 8.60 -0.70
CA ILE A 70 4.54 9.61 -0.50
C ILE A 70 3.23 9.21 -1.21
N PRO A 71 3.20 8.97 -2.54
CA PRO A 71 1.97 8.52 -3.18
C PRO A 71 1.54 7.13 -2.68
N THR A 72 2.47 6.27 -2.23
CA THR A 72 2.11 4.97 -1.63
C THR A 72 1.35 5.12 -0.32
N ILE A 73 1.82 6.01 0.57
CA ILE A 73 1.11 6.37 1.80
C ILE A 73 -0.28 6.91 1.48
N LEU A 74 -0.40 7.76 0.46
CA LEU A 74 -1.68 8.28 0.02
C LEU A 74 -2.62 7.16 -0.46
N VAL A 75 -2.13 6.22 -1.27
CA VAL A 75 -2.91 5.05 -1.73
C VAL A 75 -3.39 4.22 -0.55
N VAL A 76 -2.51 3.87 0.39
CA VAL A 76 -2.88 3.08 1.58
C VAL A 76 -3.93 3.82 2.42
N ALA A 77 -3.78 5.12 2.61
CA ALA A 77 -4.74 5.94 3.35
C ALA A 77 -6.10 5.98 2.65
N LEU A 78 -6.14 6.21 1.33
CA LEU A 78 -7.38 6.25 0.56
C LEU A 78 -8.09 4.89 0.58
N LEU A 79 -7.35 3.78 0.46
CA LEU A 79 -7.92 2.43 0.56
C LEU A 79 -8.52 2.17 1.96
N ALA A 80 -7.83 2.59 3.02
CA ALA A 80 -8.33 2.45 4.39
C ALA A 80 -9.59 3.29 4.64
N ILE A 81 -9.63 4.53 4.12
CA ILE A 81 -10.79 5.41 4.20
C ILE A 81 -11.98 4.79 3.45
N THR A 82 -11.79 4.42 2.18
CA THR A 82 -12.84 3.79 1.37
C THR A 82 -13.39 2.54 2.06
N ARG A 83 -12.51 1.65 2.55
CA ARG A 83 -12.96 0.46 3.27
C ARG A 83 -13.79 0.81 4.51
N THR A 84 -13.38 1.83 5.26
CA THR A 84 -14.08 2.26 6.48
C THR A 84 -15.46 2.82 6.16
N LEU A 85 -15.57 3.67 5.12
CA LEU A 85 -16.84 4.24 4.68
C LEU A 85 -17.84 3.15 4.26
N PHE A 86 -17.43 2.25 3.36
CA PHE A 86 -18.29 1.15 2.91
C PHE A 86 -18.64 0.16 4.03
N SER A 87 -17.80 0.07 5.07
CA SER A 87 -18.10 -0.73 6.24
C SER A 87 -19.13 -0.09 7.17
N GLN A 88 -19.12 1.23 7.30
CA GLN A 88 -20.13 1.98 8.05
C GLN A 88 -21.51 1.89 7.38
N ASP A 89 -21.54 1.82 6.04
CA ASP A 89 -22.76 1.63 5.26
C ASP A 89 -23.27 0.18 5.23
N GLY A 90 -22.55 -0.75 5.89
CA GLY A 90 -22.93 -2.17 5.96
C GLY A 90 -22.68 -2.97 4.67
N ALA A 91 -22.03 -2.37 3.67
CA ALA A 91 -21.71 -3.07 2.41
C ALA A 91 -20.61 -4.14 2.59
N ILE A 92 -19.72 -3.95 3.56
CA ILE A 92 -18.66 -4.90 3.92
C ILE A 92 -18.45 -4.97 5.45
N GLU A 93 -17.98 -6.12 5.93
CA GLU A 93 -17.70 -6.31 7.36
C GLU A 93 -16.54 -5.43 7.85
N PHE A 94 -16.77 -4.81 9.01
CA PHE A 94 -15.74 -4.02 9.69
C PHE A 94 -14.63 -4.93 10.21
N SER A 95 -13.38 -4.56 9.92
CA SER A 95 -12.21 -5.27 10.42
C SER A 95 -11.24 -4.28 11.03
N ILE A 96 -11.20 -4.25 12.37
CA ILE A 96 -10.24 -3.44 13.12
C ILE A 96 -8.80 -3.82 12.79
N VAL A 97 -8.55 -5.10 12.50
CA VAL A 97 -7.23 -5.62 12.15
C VAL A 97 -6.72 -4.98 10.86
N LEU A 98 -7.56 -4.89 9.82
CA LEU A 98 -7.19 -4.27 8.55
C LEU A 98 -6.98 -2.76 8.69
N LEU A 99 -7.79 -2.09 9.52
CA LEU A 99 -7.61 -0.66 9.80
C LEU A 99 -6.28 -0.40 10.52
N LEU A 100 -5.99 -1.16 11.58
CA LEU A 100 -4.73 -1.04 12.32
C LEU A 100 -3.53 -1.40 11.46
N PHE A 101 -3.66 -2.39 10.57
CA PHE A 101 -2.62 -2.74 9.61
C PHE A 101 -2.30 -1.57 8.67
N ALA A 102 -3.32 -0.91 8.11
CA ALA A 102 -3.13 0.26 7.26
C ALA A 102 -2.46 1.42 8.02
N ILE A 103 -2.88 1.69 9.25
CA ILE A 103 -2.28 2.73 10.10
C ILE A 103 -0.80 2.39 10.39
N ALA A 104 -0.51 1.14 10.76
CA ALA A 104 0.85 0.69 11.02
C ALA A 104 1.74 0.81 9.77
N LEU A 105 1.23 0.46 8.59
CA LEU A 105 1.93 0.65 7.32
C LEU A 105 2.23 2.12 7.04
N ILE A 106 1.26 3.01 7.21
CA ILE A 106 1.43 4.45 7.00
C ILE A 106 2.51 5.01 7.93
N ILE A 107 2.43 4.68 9.23
CA ILE A 107 3.41 5.12 10.23
C ILE A 107 4.81 4.59 9.86
N PHE A 108 4.90 3.31 9.50
CA PHE A 108 6.17 2.68 9.13
C PHE A 108 6.77 3.33 7.88
N MET A 109 5.99 3.56 6.82
CA MET A 109 6.47 4.19 5.59
C MET A 109 6.86 5.66 5.81
N ALA A 110 6.07 6.41 6.60
CA ALA A 110 6.38 7.79 6.94
C ALA A 110 7.69 7.88 7.75
N TYR A 111 7.89 6.97 8.71
CA TYR A 111 9.12 6.87 9.47
C TYR A 111 10.31 6.52 8.57
N SER A 112 10.19 5.50 7.71
CA SER A 112 11.22 5.12 6.74
C SER A 112 11.60 6.28 5.82
N TYR A 113 10.61 7.02 5.32
CA TYR A 113 10.81 8.19 4.47
C TYR A 113 11.58 9.30 5.18
N TYR A 114 11.14 9.68 6.38
CA TYR A 114 11.78 10.74 7.18
C TYR A 114 13.21 10.37 7.58
N TYR A 115 13.43 9.12 7.98
CA TYR A 115 14.76 8.66 8.41
C TYR A 115 15.76 8.60 7.25
N ALA A 116 15.33 8.16 6.07
CA ALA A 116 16.12 8.26 4.85
C ALA A 116 16.38 9.72 4.42
N GLY A 117 15.40 10.59 4.68
CA GLY A 117 15.47 12.06 4.61
C GLY A 117 16.75 12.62 5.23
N LYS A 118 16.90 12.40 6.54
CA LYS A 118 18.00 12.91 7.35
C LYS A 118 19.37 12.41 6.90
N TYR A 119 19.48 11.15 6.51
CA TYR A 119 20.76 10.57 6.09
C TYR A 119 21.33 11.20 4.81
N GLN A 120 20.45 11.59 3.88
CA GLN A 120 20.87 12.26 2.64
C GLN A 120 21.24 13.72 2.86
N ALA A 121 20.77 14.36 3.94
CA ALA A 121 21.14 15.74 4.27
C ALA A 121 22.46 15.83 5.08
N SER A 122 22.93 14.71 5.65
CA SER A 122 24.15 14.65 6.45
C SER A 122 25.40 14.17 5.70
N ASN A 123 25.24 13.72 4.44
CA ASN A 123 26.34 13.34 3.53
C ASN A 123 26.32 14.27 2.32
#